data_AF-A0A8H9WHH5-F1
#
_entry.id   AF-A0A8H9WHH5-F1
#
_cell.length_a   1.000
_cell.length_b   1.000
_cell.length_c   1.000
_cell.angle_alpha   90.00
_cell.angle_beta   90.00
_cell.angle_gamma   90.00
#
_symmetry.space_group_name_H-M   'P 1'
#
loop_
_entity.id
_entity.type
_entity.pdbx_description
1 polymer ?
#
loop_
_entity_poly.entity_id
_entity_poly.type
_entity_poly.pdbx_seq_one_letter_code
_entity_poly.pdbx_strand_id
1 'polypeptide(L)'
;MFYKKVLADDRINGFFDGVDMDRQIAKQKAFMTMAFGGPNNYSGADMRRGHAHLVERGLNDSHFDAVVENLGATLTELGVSDDLIGQVVAVCETVRGDVLGK
;
A
#
# COMPACT_ATOMS: atom_id res chain seq x y z
N MET A 1 2.81 -3.54 12.54
CA MET A 1 1.69 -2.66 12.96
C MET A 1 0.76 -2.42 11.77
N PHE A 2 1.27 -1.90 10.65
CA PHE A 2 0.50 -1.72 9.41
C PHE A 2 -0.38 -2.91 9.01
N TYR A 3 0.17 -4.10 8.74
CA TYR A 3 -0.65 -5.24 8.33
C TYR A 3 -1.63 -5.74 9.40
N LYS A 4 -1.38 -5.46 10.68
CA LYS A 4 -2.38 -5.76 11.72
C LYS A 4 -3.61 -4.86 11.55
N LYS A 5 -3.43 -3.60 11.16
CA LYS A 5 -4.52 -2.67 10.85
C LYS A 5 -5.24 -3.07 9.57
N VAL A 6 -4.49 -3.36 8.50
CA VAL A 6 -5.05 -3.81 7.21
C VAL A 6 -5.91 -5.07 7.38
N LEU A 7 -5.42 -6.08 8.12
CA LEU A 7 -6.16 -7.32 8.35
C LEU A 7 -7.35 -7.15 9.30
N ALA A 8 -7.40 -6.06 10.06
CA ALA A 8 -8.53 -5.70 10.93
C ALA A 8 -9.51 -4.72 10.25
N ASP A 9 -9.22 -4.24 9.03
CA ASP A 9 -10.06 -3.29 8.30
C ASP A 9 -10.98 -4.04 7.34
N ASP A 10 -12.26 -4.11 7.69
CA ASP A 10 -13.29 -4.83 6.93
C ASP A 10 -13.50 -4.30 5.52
N ARG A 11 -13.02 -3.08 5.20
CA ARG A 11 -13.07 -2.53 3.84
C ARG A 11 -12.11 -3.26 2.91
N ILE A 12 -11.01 -3.81 3.42
CA ILE A 12 -9.90 -4.30 2.60
C ILE A 12 -9.34 -5.67 2.98
N ASN A 13 -9.67 -6.21 4.16
CA ASN A 13 -9.11 -7.47 4.64
C ASN A 13 -9.31 -8.65 3.67
N GLY A 14 -10.47 -8.75 3.01
CA GLY A 14 -10.78 -9.81 2.05
C GLY A 14 -9.92 -9.81 0.78
N PHE A 15 -9.21 -8.72 0.46
CA PHE A 15 -8.21 -8.74 -0.62
C PHE A 15 -6.94 -9.51 -0.25
N PHE A 16 -6.72 -9.74 1.05
CA PHE A 16 -5.54 -10.43 1.59
C PHE A 16 -5.80 -11.90 1.94
N ASP A 17 -6.99 -12.42 1.65
CA ASP A 17 -7.31 -13.84 1.86
C ASP A 17 -6.38 -14.75 1.07
N GLY A 18 -5.73 -15.69 1.75
CA GLY A 18 -4.77 -16.62 1.16
C GLY A 18 -3.41 -16.00 0.79
N VAL A 19 -3.16 -14.73 1.14
CA VAL A 19 -1.86 -14.09 0.92
C VAL A 19 -0.87 -14.53 2.00
N ASP A 20 0.32 -14.94 1.58
CA ASP A 20 1.46 -15.14 2.47
C ASP A 20 1.92 -13.78 3.03
N MET A 21 1.57 -13.52 4.29
CA MET A 21 1.82 -12.23 4.93
C MET A 21 3.30 -11.98 5.20
N ASP A 22 4.12 -13.02 5.37
CA ASP A 22 5.57 -12.83 5.55
C ASP A 22 6.22 -12.33 4.27
N ARG A 23 5.83 -12.92 3.13
CA ARG A 23 6.22 -12.42 1.80
C ARG A 23 5.68 -11.01 1.54
N GLN A 24 4.45 -10.74 1.96
CA GLN A 24 3.82 -9.44 1.76
C GLN A 24 4.51 -8.34 2.57
N ILE A 25 4.91 -8.61 3.82
CA ILE A 25 5.70 -7.69 4.64
C ILE A 25 7.04 -7.36 3.97
N ALA A 26 7.72 -8.34 3.35
CA ALA A 26 8.97 -8.10 2.64
C ALA A 26 8.79 -7.14 1.45
N LYS A 27 7.72 -7.31 0.67
CA LYS A 27 7.37 -6.40 -0.44
C LYS A 27 7.05 -4.99 0.04
N GLN A 28 6.31 -4.86 1.14
CA GLN A 28 5.99 -3.55 1.71
C GLN A 28 7.23 -2.79 2.17
N LYS A 29 8.23 -3.48 2.73
CA LYS A 29 9.51 -2.86 3.09
C LYS A 29 10.19 -2.28 1.86
N ALA A 30 10.24 -3.03 0.75
CA ALA A 30 10.79 -2.54 -0.51
C ALA A 30 10.01 -1.33 -1.05
N PHE A 31 8.67 -1.36 -0.95
CA PHE A 31 7.83 -0.22 -1.32
C PHE A 31 8.11 1.00 -0.44
N MET A 32 8.25 0.83 0.88
CA MET A 32 8.63 1.93 1.77
C MET A 32 10.03 2.47 1.44
N THR A 33 11.00 1.60 1.14
CA THR A 33 12.33 2.03 0.68
C THR A 33 12.22 2.91 -0.56
N MET A 34 11.41 2.53 -1.54
CA MET A 34 11.10 3.38 -2.70
C MET A 34 10.47 4.71 -2.25
N ALA A 35 9.43 4.65 -1.42
CA ALA A 35 8.66 5.82 -1.01
C ALA A 35 9.48 6.85 -0.24
N PHE A 36 10.48 6.40 0.52
CA PHE A 36 11.42 7.26 1.24
C PHE A 36 12.67 7.64 0.44
N GLY A 37 12.68 7.45 -0.89
CA GLY A 37 13.77 7.89 -1.77
C GLY A 37 14.99 6.96 -1.81
N GLY A 38 14.85 5.73 -1.31
CA GLY A 38 15.86 4.68 -1.40
C GLY A 38 15.94 4.05 -2.80
N PRO A 39 17.07 3.39 -3.13
CA PRO A 39 17.26 2.73 -4.41
C PRO A 39 16.22 1.64 -4.63
N ASN A 40 15.62 1.64 -5.82
CA ASN A 40 14.51 0.77 -6.14
C ASN A 40 14.41 0.56 -7.66
N ASN A 41 14.01 -0.64 -8.08
CA ASN A 41 13.80 -1.03 -9.48
C ASN A 41 12.31 -1.10 -9.87
N TYR A 42 11.47 -0.25 -9.28
CA TYR A 42 10.04 -0.18 -9.57
C TYR A 42 9.81 0.23 -11.03
N SER A 43 9.05 -0.59 -11.76
CA SER A 43 8.76 -0.35 -13.18
C SER A 43 7.31 0.05 -13.47
N GLY A 44 6.44 0.21 -12.45
CA GLY A 44 4.99 0.46 -12.59
C GLY A 44 4.22 -0.75 -13.13
N ALA A 45 4.75 -1.40 -14.17
CA ALA A 45 4.24 -2.62 -14.77
C ALA A 45 4.05 -3.76 -13.76
N ASP A 46 4.91 -3.85 -12.75
CA ASP A 46 4.77 -4.86 -11.68
C ASP A 46 3.57 -4.58 -10.76
N MET A 47 3.26 -3.32 -10.46
CA MET A 47 2.05 -2.98 -9.69
C MET A 47 0.80 -3.26 -10.49
N ARG A 48 0.77 -2.85 -11.77
CA ARG A 48 -0.39 -3.08 -12.63
C ARG A 48 -0.70 -4.56 -12.79
N ARG A 49 0.31 -5.37 -13.12
CA ARG A 49 0.13 -6.83 -13.22
C ARG A 49 -0.20 -7.46 -11.86
N GLY A 50 0.45 -7.01 -10.79
CA GLY A 50 0.26 -7.53 -9.44
C GLY A 50 -1.16 -7.32 -8.91
N HIS A 51 -1.83 -6.22 -9.29
CA HIS A 51 -3.14 -5.85 -8.77
C HIS A 51 -4.30 -6.09 -9.75
N ALA A 52 -4.03 -6.41 -11.02
CA ALA A 52 -5.07 -6.62 -12.03
C ALA A 52 -6.18 -7.59 -11.59
N HIS A 53 -5.82 -8.75 -11.03
CA HIS A 53 -6.77 -9.73 -10.52
C HIS A 53 -7.60 -9.24 -9.31
N LEU A 54 -7.11 -8.24 -8.56
CA LEU A 54 -7.86 -7.60 -7.48
C LEU A 54 -8.83 -6.55 -8.01
N VAL A 55 -8.45 -5.83 -9.08
CA VAL A 55 -9.34 -4.92 -9.81
C VAL A 55 -10.53 -5.67 -10.40
N GLU A 56 -10.31 -6.86 -10.97
CA GLU A 56 -11.38 -7.76 -11.41
C GLU A 56 -12.33 -8.18 -10.27
N ARG A 57 -11.83 -8.20 -9.03
CA ARG A 57 -12.61 -8.49 -7.80
C ARG A 57 -13.26 -7.25 -7.18
N GLY A 58 -13.12 -6.06 -7.79
CA GLY A 58 -13.73 -4.82 -7.31
C GLY A 58 -12.81 -3.89 -6.53
N LEU A 59 -11.48 -4.10 -6.55
CA LEU A 59 -10.52 -3.11 -6.03
C LEU A 59 -10.76 -1.75 -6.70
N ASN A 60 -10.86 -0.68 -5.89
CA ASN A 60 -11.23 0.65 -6.35
C ASN A 60 -10.60 1.72 -5.45
N ASP A 61 -10.88 3.00 -5.73
CA ASP A 61 -10.26 4.13 -5.02
C ASP A 61 -10.49 4.09 -3.51
N SER A 62 -11.68 3.70 -3.03
CA SER A 62 -11.96 3.65 -1.58
C SER A 62 -11.13 2.59 -0.85
N HIS A 63 -10.81 1.49 -1.53
CA HIS A 63 -9.93 0.45 -0.99
C HIS A 63 -8.47 0.92 -0.97
N PHE A 64 -8.05 1.66 -1.99
CA PHE A 64 -6.73 2.29 -2.01
C PHE A 64 -6.59 3.30 -0.86
N ASP A 65 -7.59 4.17 -0.68
CA ASP A 65 -7.63 5.16 0.39
C ASP A 65 -7.53 4.48 1.76
N ALA A 66 -8.27 3.40 1.99
CA ALA A 66 -8.19 2.62 3.23
C ALA A 66 -6.79 2.09 3.51
N VAL A 67 -6.04 1.65 2.50
CA VAL A 67 -4.64 1.23 2.66
C VAL A 67 -3.75 2.39 3.05
N VAL A 68 -3.91 3.55 2.40
CA VAL A 68 -3.13 4.78 2.69
C VAL A 68 -3.45 5.32 4.09
N GLU A 69 -4.71 5.33 4.49
CA GLU A 69 -5.15 5.71 5.84
C GLU A 69 -4.51 4.83 6.92
N ASN A 70 -4.54 3.50 6.72
CA ASN A 70 -3.93 2.55 7.65
C ASN A 70 -2.40 2.71 7.73
N LEU A 71 -1.76 3.09 6.62
CA LEU A 71 -0.33 3.41 6.58
C LEU A 71 -0.06 4.70 7.37
N GLY A 72 -0.81 5.78 7.11
CA GLY A 72 -0.69 7.05 7.82
C GLY A 72 -0.85 6.88 9.33
N ALA A 73 -1.93 6.20 9.77
CA ALA A 73 -2.16 5.90 11.18
C ALA A 73 -1.02 5.07 11.81
N THR A 74 -0.43 4.14 11.05
CA THR A 74 0.74 3.38 11.53
C THR A 74 1.95 4.29 11.72
N LEU A 75 2.23 5.21 10.79
CA LEU A 75 3.37 6.12 10.87
C LEU A 75 3.20 7.13 12.00
N THR A 76 1.98 7.62 12.24
CA THR A 76 1.65 8.46 13.39
C THR A 76 1.94 7.73 14.71
N GLU A 77 1.51 6.47 14.86
CA GLU A 77 1.79 5.67 16.06
C GLU A 77 3.29 5.42 16.27
N LEU A 78 4.08 5.43 15.20
CA LEU A 78 5.55 5.30 15.26
C LEU A 78 6.25 6.65 15.53
N GLY A 79 5.50 7.74 15.70
CA GLY A 79 6.05 9.06 16.01
C GLY A 79 6.68 9.77 14.80
N VAL A 80 6.32 9.36 13.57
CA VAL A 80 6.75 10.07 12.36
C VAL A 80 5.98 11.39 12.26
N SER A 81 6.67 12.47 11.87
CA SER A 81 6.04 13.80 11.74
C SER A 81 5.03 13.85 10.60
N ASP A 82 4.01 14.70 10.74
CA ASP A 82 2.96 14.90 9.73
C ASP A 82 3.54 15.30 8.37
N ASP A 83 4.62 16.09 8.34
CA ASP A 83 5.32 16.48 7.11
C ASP A 83 5.89 15.27 6.34
N LEU A 84 6.46 14.30 7.07
CA LEU A 84 7.00 13.09 6.46
C LEU A 84 5.89 12.12 6.07
N ILE A 85 4.83 12.04 6.86
CA ILE A 85 3.63 11.26 6.52
C ILE A 85 3.02 11.81 5.23
N GLY A 86 2.91 13.14 5.09
CA GLY A 86 2.42 13.79 3.87
C GLY A 86 3.26 13.44 2.64
N GLN A 87 4.59 13.37 2.77
CA GLN A 87 5.46 12.92 1.68
C GLN A 87 5.22 11.45 1.29
N VAL A 88 5.03 10.56 2.28
CA VAL A 88 4.72 9.15 2.00
C VAL A 88 3.37 9.01 1.29
N VAL A 89 2.35 9.74 1.74
CA VAL A 89 1.03 9.76 1.11
C VAL A 89 1.15 10.25 -0.33
N ALA A 90 1.89 11.35 -0.57
CA ALA A 90 2.11 11.86 -1.91
C ALA A 90 2.79 10.83 -2.84
N VAL A 91 3.73 10.03 -2.33
CA VAL A 91 4.34 8.94 -3.13
C VAL A 91 3.33 7.81 -3.39
N CYS A 92 2.52 7.44 -2.41
CA CYS A 92 1.45 6.45 -2.61
C CYS A 92 0.52 6.89 -3.75
N GLU A 93 0.14 8.17 -3.81
CA GLU A 93 -0.70 8.69 -4.89
C GLU A 93 -0.09 8.51 -6.29
N THR A 94 1.24 8.56 -6.41
CA THR A 94 1.91 8.36 -7.72
C THR A 94 1.72 6.96 -8.29
N VAL A 95 1.45 5.96 -7.45
CA VAL A 95 1.26 4.56 -7.88
C VAL A 95 -0.20 4.15 -7.96
N ARG A 96 -1.15 5.01 -7.57
CA ARG A 96 -2.59 4.73 -7.56
C ARG A 96 -3.08 4.24 -8.92
N GLY A 97 -2.69 4.94 -10.00
CA GLY A 97 -3.08 4.59 -11.36
C GLY A 97 -2.66 3.17 -11.74
N ASP A 98 -1.43 2.78 -11.42
CA ASP A 98 -0.95 1.43 -11.68
C ASP A 98 -1.68 0.38 -10.86
N VAL A 99 -1.91 0.62 -9.56
CA VAL A 99 -2.63 -0.31 -8.68
C VAL A 99 -4.08 -0.52 -9.14
N LEU A 100 -4.74 0.54 -9.58
CA LEU A 100 -6.15 0.50 -10.01
C LEU A 100 -6.31 0.21 -11.51
N GLY A 101 -5.21 0.03 -12.25
CA GLY A 101 -5.25 -0.26 -13.68
C GLY A 101 -5.77 0.87 -14.56
N LYS A 102 -5.61 2.13 -14.14
CA LYS A 102 -6.04 3.34 -14.86
C LYS A 102 -4.92 3.99 -15.66
#